data_AF-A0A418STJ7-F1
#
_entry.id   AF-A0A418STJ7-F1
#
_cell.length_a   1.000
_cell.length_b   1.000
_cell.length_c   1.000
_cell.angle_alpha   90.00
_cell.angle_beta   90.00
_cell.angle_gamma   90.00
#
_symmetry.space_group_name_H-M   'P 1'
#
loop_
_entity.id
_entity.type
_entity.pdbx_description
1 polymer ?
#
loop_
_entity_poly.entity_id
_entity_poly.type
_entity_poly.pdbx_seq_one_letter_code
_entity_poly.pdbx_strand_id
1 'polypeptide(L)'
;MSAKAEISGLRNGRRVAGASTGRRRHHHDDFAVEGIQDLGGELSRSFAKLRRRCKARKLVAAIRHCDRRAINEIFDWKCREICFFKKPGYDCVKISCCSGRGSAVITFDICVRSLNRRNGYGYGGGYGFY
;
A
#
# COMPACT_ATOMS: atom_id res chain seq x y z
N MET A 1 69.46 15.36 10.92
CA MET A 1 68.34 15.36 9.96
C MET A 1 68.09 13.93 9.48
N SER A 2 66.81 13.63 9.19
CA SER A 2 66.26 12.47 8.47
C SER A 2 65.75 11.27 9.28
N ALA A 3 64.43 11.24 9.43
CA ALA A 3 63.62 10.11 9.87
C ALA A 3 63.53 9.01 8.80
N LYS A 4 63.34 7.75 9.20
CA LYS A 4 62.67 6.73 8.37
C LYS A 4 61.83 5.77 9.23
N ALA A 5 60.67 5.44 8.68
CA ALA A 5 59.48 4.89 9.28
C ALA A 5 59.57 3.39 9.65
N GLU A 6 58.85 3.02 10.71
CA GLU A 6 58.55 1.64 11.08
C GLU A 6 57.40 1.09 10.23
N ILE A 7 57.58 -0.10 9.64
CA ILE A 7 56.49 -0.92 9.12
C ILE A 7 56.59 -2.27 9.85
N SER A 8 55.79 -2.43 10.90
CA SER A 8 55.73 -3.66 11.69
C SER A 8 54.62 -4.57 11.18
N GLY A 9 54.97 -5.83 10.86
CA GLY A 9 54.09 -6.96 11.19
C GLY A 9 53.55 -7.83 10.05
N LEU A 10 54.41 -8.40 9.22
CA LEU A 10 54.11 -9.71 8.61
C LEU A 10 54.36 -10.80 9.65
N ARG A 11 53.29 -11.45 10.14
CA ARG A 11 53.41 -12.69 10.94
C ARG A 11 52.55 -13.79 10.32
N ASN A 12 53.18 -14.58 9.45
CA ASN A 12 52.67 -15.87 9.03
C ASN A 12 52.86 -16.89 10.15
N GLY A 13 51.84 -17.70 10.43
CA GLY A 13 52.03 -18.96 11.17
C GLY A 13 50.82 -19.53 11.89
N ARG A 14 50.10 -20.42 11.17
CA ARG A 14 49.30 -21.56 11.68
C ARG A 14 48.18 -21.26 12.67
N ARG A 15 46.93 -21.31 12.17
CA ARG A 15 45.81 -21.90 12.91
C ARG A 15 45.03 -22.88 12.05
N VAL A 16 44.74 -23.98 12.72
CA VAL A 16 44.19 -25.26 12.29
C VAL A 16 42.77 -25.08 11.73
N ALA A 17 42.43 -25.90 10.74
CA ALA A 17 41.09 -26.03 10.19
C ALA A 17 40.07 -26.30 11.31
N GLY A 18 39.30 -25.27 11.65
CA GLY A 18 38.11 -25.36 12.49
C GLY A 18 36.97 -24.73 11.70
N ALA A 19 36.20 -25.58 11.02
CA ALA A 19 34.95 -25.23 10.36
C ALA A 19 33.98 -24.66 11.40
N SER A 20 34.07 -23.36 11.67
CA SER A 20 33.06 -22.61 12.40
C SER A 20 32.08 -22.15 11.35
N THR A 21 31.13 -23.04 11.07
CA THR A 21 29.95 -22.80 10.25
C THR A 21 29.47 -21.37 10.44
N GLY A 22 29.53 -20.60 9.36
CA GLY A 22 28.88 -19.30 9.29
C GLY A 22 27.39 -19.54 9.50
N ARG A 23 26.93 -19.46 10.75
CA ARG A 23 25.52 -19.18 11.05
C ARG A 23 25.28 -17.75 10.61
N ARG A 24 25.12 -17.56 9.29
CA ARG A 24 24.25 -16.50 8.79
C ARG A 24 22.94 -16.72 9.53
N ARG A 25 22.67 -15.86 10.51
CA ARG A 25 21.36 -15.80 11.13
C ARG A 25 20.43 -15.47 9.97
N HIS A 26 19.77 -16.49 9.44
CA HIS A 26 18.62 -16.33 8.57
C HIS A 26 17.60 -15.62 9.44
N HIS A 27 17.62 -14.29 9.41
CA HIS A 27 16.45 -13.50 9.78
C HIS A 27 15.41 -13.95 8.76
N HIS A 28 14.59 -14.92 9.16
CA HIS A 28 13.36 -15.23 8.47
C HIS A 28 12.46 -14.03 8.75
N ASP A 29 12.69 -12.93 8.03
CA ASP A 29 11.73 -11.86 7.98
C ASP A 29 10.46 -12.48 7.39
N ASP A 30 9.39 -12.38 8.16
CA ASP A 30 8.10 -12.94 7.79
C ASP A 30 7.64 -12.23 6.51
N PHE A 31 7.54 -12.99 5.41
CA PHE A 31 7.10 -12.46 4.12
C PHE A 31 5.75 -11.75 4.20
N ALA A 32 4.90 -12.10 5.16
CA ALA A 32 3.65 -11.40 5.42
C ALA A 32 3.89 -10.01 6.01
N VAL A 33 4.88 -9.84 6.91
CA VAL A 33 5.26 -8.53 7.48
C VAL A 33 5.77 -7.60 6.38
N GLU A 34 6.71 -8.07 5.55
CA GLU A 34 7.19 -7.31 4.39
C GLU A 34 6.03 -6.98 3.44
N GLY A 35 5.15 -7.95 3.18
CA GLY A 35 3.98 -7.77 2.31
C GLY A 35 3.01 -6.71 2.81
N ILE A 36 2.77 -6.63 4.12
CA ILE A 36 1.92 -5.59 4.73
C ILE A 36 2.59 -4.22 4.65
N GLN A 37 3.90 -4.12 4.89
CA GLN A 37 4.65 -2.87 4.78
C GLN A 37 4.63 -2.33 3.34
N ASP A 38 4.86 -3.20 2.36
CA ASP A 38 4.80 -2.86 0.93
C ASP A 38 3.41 -2.35 0.53
N LEU A 39 2.36 -3.08 0.91
CA LEU A 39 0.98 -2.68 0.65
C LEU A 39 0.63 -1.36 1.32
N GLY A 40 1.07 -1.14 2.56
CA GLY A 40 0.90 0.12 3.27
C GLY A 40 1.51 1.30 2.52
N GLY A 41 2.74 1.13 2.00
CA GLY A 41 3.41 2.13 1.17
C GLY A 41 2.67 2.42 -0.14
N GLU A 42 2.17 1.39 -0.81
CA GLU A 42 1.41 1.52 -2.06
C GLU A 42 0.05 2.20 -1.88
N LEU A 43 -0.68 1.81 -0.84
CA LEU A 43 -1.95 2.44 -0.47
C LEU A 43 -1.71 3.91 -0.11
N SER A 44 -0.69 4.21 0.68
CA SER A 44 -0.33 5.59 1.04
C SER A 44 -0.09 6.47 -0.19
N ARG A 45 0.67 5.98 -1.17
CA ARG A 45 0.87 6.69 -2.46
C ARG A 45 -0.43 6.88 -3.24
N SER A 46 -1.29 5.87 -3.28
CA SER A 46 -2.60 5.95 -3.96
C SER A 46 -3.52 6.98 -3.30
N PHE A 47 -3.64 6.95 -1.97
CA PHE A 47 -4.43 7.93 -1.21
C PHE A 47 -3.83 9.34 -1.28
N ALA A 48 -2.51 9.50 -1.38
CA ALA A 48 -1.89 10.79 -1.58
C ALA A 48 -2.37 11.48 -2.88
N LYS A 49 -2.61 10.72 -3.96
CA LYS A 49 -3.18 11.26 -5.21
C LYS A 49 -4.57 11.90 -4.98
N LEU A 50 -5.35 11.34 -4.06
CA LEU A 50 -6.71 11.80 -3.75
C LEU A 50 -6.75 13.12 -2.96
N ARG A 51 -5.61 13.59 -2.42
CA ARG A 51 -5.50 14.94 -1.85
C ARG A 51 -5.77 16.02 -2.91
N ARG A 52 -5.56 15.72 -4.19
CA ARG A 52 -5.92 16.61 -5.30
C ARG A 52 -7.42 16.56 -5.54
N ARG A 53 -8.10 17.71 -5.43
CA ARG A 53 -9.57 17.83 -5.57
C ARG A 53 -10.10 17.22 -6.88
N CYS A 54 -9.38 17.36 -8.00
CA CYS A 54 -9.78 16.76 -9.27
C CYS A 54 -9.78 15.21 -9.24
N LYS A 55 -8.80 14.60 -8.58
CA LYS A 55 -8.71 13.13 -8.43
C LYS A 55 -9.77 12.61 -7.48
N ALA A 56 -10.02 13.29 -6.37
CA ALA A 56 -11.12 12.96 -5.46
C ALA A 56 -12.50 13.04 -6.16
N ARG A 57 -12.75 14.09 -6.94
CA ARG A 57 -13.98 14.21 -7.75
C ARG A 57 -14.13 13.05 -8.74
N LYS A 58 -13.05 12.68 -9.43
CA LYS A 58 -13.05 11.53 -10.35
C LYS A 58 -13.39 10.23 -9.62
N LEU A 59 -12.84 9.98 -8.44
CA LEU A 59 -13.16 8.81 -7.62
C LEU A 59 -14.65 8.76 -7.25
N VAL A 60 -15.20 9.88 -6.74
CA VAL A 60 -16.61 9.97 -6.35
C VAL A 60 -17.53 9.68 -7.53
N ALA A 61 -17.24 10.29 -8.70
CA ALA A 61 -18.00 10.04 -9.92
C ALA A 61 -17.90 8.56 -10.34
N ALA A 62 -16.71 7.98 -10.31
CA ALA A 62 -16.50 6.58 -10.67
C ALA A 62 -17.30 5.62 -9.79
N ILE A 63 -17.36 5.86 -8.48
CA ILE A 63 -18.17 5.04 -7.57
C ILE A 63 -19.66 5.16 -7.87
N ARG A 64 -20.16 6.38 -8.10
CA ARG A 64 -21.59 6.62 -8.37
C ARG A 64 -22.06 6.02 -9.69
N HIS A 65 -21.18 6.00 -10.69
CA HIS A 65 -21.46 5.53 -12.05
C HIS A 65 -20.93 4.12 -12.33
N CYS A 66 -20.43 3.41 -11.32
CA CYS A 66 -19.84 2.07 -11.46
C CYS A 66 -18.73 2.02 -12.54
N ASP A 67 -17.93 3.08 -12.67
CA ASP A 67 -16.86 3.19 -13.66
C ASP A 67 -15.59 2.48 -13.18
N ARG A 68 -15.53 1.19 -13.49
CA ARG A 68 -14.38 0.33 -13.17
C ARG A 68 -13.06 0.85 -13.72
N ARG A 69 -13.06 1.41 -14.93
CA ARG A 69 -11.83 1.89 -15.59
C ARG A 69 -11.26 3.07 -14.81
N ALA A 70 -12.11 4.02 -14.44
CA ALA A 70 -11.68 5.16 -13.64
C ALA A 70 -11.17 4.77 -12.24
N ILE A 71 -11.74 3.75 -11.59
CA ILE A 71 -11.20 3.21 -10.32
C ILE A 71 -9.80 2.64 -10.53
N ASN A 72 -9.62 1.78 -11.53
CA ASN A 72 -8.34 1.13 -11.81
C ASN A 72 -7.25 2.09 -12.36
N GLU A 73 -7.61 3.30 -12.80
CA GLU A 73 -6.63 4.35 -13.12
C GLU A 73 -6.14 5.12 -11.90
N ILE A 74 -6.96 5.17 -10.84
CA ILE A 74 -6.64 5.88 -9.60
C ILE A 74 -5.72 5.02 -8.73
N PHE A 75 -6.09 3.75 -8.58
CA PHE A 75 -5.34 2.74 -7.85
C PHE A 75 -4.38 2.00 -8.80
N ASP A 76 -3.20 1.63 -8.31
CA ASP A 76 -2.16 0.98 -9.14
C ASP A 76 -2.57 -0.44 -9.58
N TRP A 77 -1.86 -1.04 -10.53
CA TRP A 77 -2.20 -2.36 -11.12
C TRP A 77 -2.30 -3.52 -10.10
N LYS A 78 -1.67 -3.36 -8.93
CA LYS A 78 -1.72 -4.29 -7.80
C LYS A 78 -3.03 -4.20 -7.01
N CYS A 79 -3.77 -3.11 -7.17
CA CYS A 79 -5.08 -2.87 -6.59
C CYS A 79 -6.15 -2.96 -7.68
N ARG A 80 -7.05 -3.93 -7.57
CA ARG A 80 -8.13 -4.11 -8.53
C ARG A 80 -9.48 -3.89 -7.87
N GLU A 81 -10.35 -3.18 -8.58
CA GLU A 81 -11.76 -3.19 -8.27
C GLU A 81 -12.31 -4.62 -8.36
N ILE A 82 -13.06 -4.99 -7.32
CA ILE A 82 -13.74 -6.28 -7.21
C ILE A 82 -15.20 -6.14 -7.60
N CYS A 83 -15.93 -5.27 -6.89
CA CYS A 83 -17.34 -5.01 -7.16
C CYS A 83 -17.81 -3.64 -6.66
N PHE A 84 -18.81 -3.10 -7.35
CA PHE A 84 -19.64 -2.00 -6.85
C PHE A 84 -20.87 -2.55 -6.12
N PHE A 85 -21.27 -1.88 -5.04
CA PHE A 85 -22.43 -2.29 -4.24
C PHE A 85 -23.04 -1.08 -3.50
N LYS A 86 -24.20 -1.28 -2.87
CA LYS A 86 -24.92 -0.22 -2.14
C LYS A 86 -25.00 -0.58 -0.66
N LYS A 87 -24.76 0.41 0.20
CA LYS A 87 -25.19 0.39 1.62
C LYS A 87 -26.33 1.42 1.77
N PRO A 88 -27.21 1.35 2.79
CA PRO A 88 -28.27 2.33 2.97
C PRO A 88 -27.72 3.78 2.95
N GLY A 89 -28.10 4.57 1.93
CA GLY A 89 -27.63 5.94 1.73
C GLY A 89 -26.24 6.12 1.08
N TYR A 90 -25.55 5.04 0.70
CA TYR A 90 -24.19 5.09 0.17
C TYR A 90 -23.98 4.22 -1.07
N ASP A 91 -23.17 4.74 -1.99
CA ASP A 91 -22.62 4.01 -3.12
C ASP A 91 -21.20 3.58 -2.75
N CYS A 92 -20.88 2.30 -2.89
CA CYS A 92 -19.61 1.74 -2.43
C CYS A 92 -18.90 0.96 -3.54
N VAL A 93 -17.58 0.90 -3.43
CA VAL A 93 -16.72 0.00 -4.21
C VAL A 93 -15.84 -0.80 -3.26
N LYS A 94 -15.67 -2.09 -3.53
CA LYS A 94 -14.72 -2.97 -2.85
C LYS A 94 -13.46 -3.10 -3.69
N ILE A 95 -12.32 -2.82 -3.09
CA ILE A 95 -11.01 -2.86 -3.72
C ILE A 95 -10.17 -3.91 -3.01
N SER A 96 -9.47 -4.76 -3.77
CA SER A 96 -8.47 -5.69 -3.25
C SER A 96 -7.11 -5.34 -3.81
N CYS A 97 -6.11 -5.28 -2.92
CA CYS A 97 -4.72 -5.07 -3.25
C CYS A 97 -3.90 -6.26 -2.75
N CYS A 98 -3.00 -6.76 -3.59
CA CYS A 98 -2.12 -7.89 -3.26
C CYS A 98 -0.65 -7.49 -3.40
N SER A 99 0.18 -7.97 -2.47
CA SER A 99 1.63 -7.79 -2.57
C SER A 99 2.14 -8.57 -3.79
N GLY A 100 3.23 -8.11 -4.42
CA GLY A 100 3.75 -8.70 -5.66
C GLY A 100 4.22 -10.16 -5.52
N ARG A 101 4.35 -10.67 -4.29
CA ARG A 101 4.67 -12.06 -3.96
C ARG A 101 3.47 -12.85 -3.38
N GLY A 102 2.29 -12.25 -3.33
CA GLY A 102 1.09 -12.88 -2.77
C GLY A 102 1.15 -13.14 -1.26
N SER A 103 2.12 -12.54 -0.56
CA SER A 103 2.35 -12.75 0.87
C SER A 103 1.31 -12.04 1.75
N ALA A 104 0.62 -11.03 1.21
CA ALA A 104 -0.44 -10.31 1.90
C ALA A 104 -1.51 -9.82 0.90
N VAL A 105 -2.75 -9.75 1.38
CA VAL A 105 -3.90 -9.18 0.66
C VAL A 105 -4.65 -8.24 1.60
N ILE A 106 -4.91 -7.02 1.14
CA ILE A 106 -5.76 -6.06 1.85
C ILE A 106 -7.00 -5.80 1.00
N THR A 107 -8.16 -5.94 1.62
CA THR A 107 -9.45 -5.56 1.01
C THR A 107 -10.08 -4.45 1.82
N PHE A 108 -10.58 -3.41 1.15
CA PHE A 108 -11.26 -2.30 1.79
C PHE A 108 -12.41 -1.78 0.92
N ASP A 109 -13.39 -1.19 1.59
CA ASP A 109 -14.53 -0.54 0.96
C ASP A 109 -14.32 0.98 0.95
N ILE A 110 -14.63 1.64 -0.15
CA ILE A 110 -14.80 3.10 -0.20
C ILE A 110 -16.28 3.38 -0.48
N CYS A 111 -16.93 4.09 0.44
CA CYS A 111 -18.33 4.47 0.33
C CYS A 111 -18.48 5.99 0.24
N VAL A 112 -19.35 6.46 -0.66
CA VAL A 112 -19.69 7.88 -0.82
C VAL A 112 -21.19 8.06 -0.71
N ARG A 113 -21.64 9.19 -0.15
CA ARG A 113 -23.08 9.46 0.00
C ARG A 113 -23.76 9.41 -1.37
N SER A 114 -24.80 8.59 -1.46
CA SER A 114 -25.57 8.44 -2.69
C SER A 114 -26.35 9.71 -3.01
N LEU A 115 -26.49 10.02 -4.30
CA LEU A 115 -27.36 11.10 -4.76
C LEU A 115 -28.81 10.63 -4.93
N ASN A 116 -29.03 9.31 -5.04
CA ASN A 116 -30.35 8.73 -5.23
C ASN A 116 -31.10 8.65 -3.90
N ARG A 117 -31.62 9.78 -3.45
CA ARG A 117 -32.54 9.90 -2.28
C ARG A 117 -33.95 9.36 -2.57
N ARG A 118 -34.10 8.34 -3.42
CA ARG A 118 -35.44 7.82 -3.75
C ARG A 118 -35.93 6.67 -2.88
N ASN A 119 -35.11 6.06 -2.02
CA ASN A 119 -35.59 5.06 -1.08
C ASN A 119 -35.02 5.25 0.34
N GLY A 120 -35.88 5.77 1.22
CA GLY A 120 -36.01 5.35 2.60
C GLY A 120 -34.95 5.83 3.60
N TYR A 121 -35.43 6.64 4.54
CA TYR A 121 -34.78 7.09 5.78
C TYR A 121 -33.99 8.39 5.66
N GLY A 122 -34.67 9.46 6.07
CA GLY A 122 -34.17 10.82 6.14
C GLY A 122 -33.05 10.96 7.17
N TYR A 123 -31.98 11.61 6.74
CA TYR A 123 -31.33 12.63 7.54
C TYR A 123 -31.37 13.92 6.73
N GLY A 124 -32.31 14.79 7.11
CA GLY A 124 -32.28 16.20 6.76
C GLY A 124 -30.98 16.82 7.22
N GLY A 125 -30.45 17.72 6.40
CA GLY A 125 -29.12 18.32 6.59
C GLY A 125 -28.71 18.95 5.29
N GLY A 126 -29.39 20.05 4.98
CA GLY A 126 -29.02 20.93 3.89
C GLY A 126 -27.65 21.54 4.18
N TYR A 127 -26.74 21.38 3.23
CA TYR A 127 -25.61 22.29 3.09
C TYR A 127 -25.51 22.55 1.59
N GLY A 128 -26.20 23.60 1.16
CA GLY A 128 -25.75 24.34 -0.02
C GLY A 128 -24.54 25.14 0.39
N PHE A 129 -23.52 25.20 -0.46
CA PHE A 129 -22.63 26.34 -0.56
C PHE A 129 -22.13 26.43 -2.00
N TYR A 130 -22.13 27.67 -2.47
CA TYR A 130 -21.68 28.19 -3.75
C TYR A 130 -20.26 27.73 -4.13
#